data_AF-A0A6P8QNJ6-F1
#
_entry.id   AF-A0A6P8QNJ6-F1
#
_cell.length_a   1.000
_cell.length_b   1.000
_cell.length_c   1.000
_cell.angle_alpha   90.00
_cell.angle_beta   90.00
_cell.angle_gamma   90.00
#
_symmetry.space_group_name_H-M   'P 1'
#
loop_
_entity.id
_entity.type
_entity.pdbx_description
1 polymer ?
#
loop_
_entity_poly.entity_id
_entity_poly.type
_entity_poly.pdbx_seq_one_letter_code
_entity_poly.pdbx_strand_id
1 'polypeptide(L)'
;MQSPNPRLLLLLLLLLPAALTQTPRSKQKGLRQRDAELLDRYNGMCLQGPNGLPGRDGNPGINGIPGTPGIPGHDGLKGEKGECMRERMEESWMPNFKQCAWNSLNYGIDLGKVAECTFTKMRSYSALRVLFSGSLRLKCKTACCQRWYFTFNGAECTGPLPIEAIIYLDQGSLEFNSTINIHRTSSVEGLCEGISAGLVDVAVWVGTCSDYPKGDASTGWNSVSRIVIEELPK
;
A
#
# COMPACT_ATOMS: atom_id res chain seq x y z
N MET A 1 12.09 29.55 -60.71
CA MET A 1 12.34 28.20 -60.15
C MET A 1 11.38 28.01 -58.99
N GLN A 2 10.29 27.28 -59.22
CA GLN A 2 9.17 27.10 -58.30
C GLN A 2 9.47 26.00 -57.27
N SER A 3 9.19 26.30 -56.00
CA SER A 3 9.31 25.40 -54.85
C SER A 3 8.27 24.27 -54.90
N PRO A 4 8.59 23.03 -54.48
CA PRO A 4 7.63 21.94 -54.46
C PRO A 4 6.67 22.06 -53.26
N ASN A 5 5.42 21.64 -53.50
CA ASN A 5 4.29 21.73 -52.57
C ASN A 5 4.41 20.71 -51.39
N PRO A 6 4.10 21.10 -50.15
CA PRO A 6 4.28 20.26 -48.95
C PRO A 6 3.26 19.12 -48.82
N ARG A 7 2.27 19.03 -49.72
CA ARG A 7 1.25 17.97 -49.71
C ARG A 7 1.74 16.62 -50.24
N LEU A 8 2.87 16.58 -50.95
CA LEU A 8 3.41 15.34 -51.51
C LEU A 8 4.25 14.54 -50.50
N LEU A 9 4.78 15.19 -49.45
CA LEU A 9 5.56 14.51 -48.40
C LEU A 9 4.68 13.72 -47.41
N LEU A 10 3.41 14.12 -47.24
CA LEU A 10 2.49 13.47 -46.30
C LEU A 10 1.93 12.14 -46.81
N LEU A 11 1.92 11.91 -48.13
CA LEU A 11 1.35 10.71 -48.74
C LEU A 11 2.33 9.52 -48.81
N LEU A 12 3.63 9.75 -48.67
CA LEU A 12 4.66 8.70 -48.69
C LEU A 12 4.91 8.02 -47.33
N LEU A 13 4.33 8.53 -46.24
CA LEU A 13 4.43 7.92 -44.90
C LEU A 13 3.31 6.90 -44.59
N LEU A 14 2.31 6.75 -45.47
CA LEU A 14 1.15 5.87 -45.28
C LEU A 14 1.31 4.46 -45.86
N LEU A 15 2.49 4.08 -46.37
CA LEU A 15 2.71 2.81 -47.08
C LEU A 15 3.84 1.92 -46.53
N LEU A 16 4.23 2.07 -45.26
CA LEU A 16 5.13 1.11 -44.59
C LEU A 16 4.30 0.11 -43.78
N PRO A 17 4.31 -1.19 -44.13
CA PRO A 17 3.70 -2.21 -43.27
C PRO A 17 4.55 -2.34 -42.01
N ALA A 18 3.96 -2.04 -40.86
CA ALA A 18 4.50 -2.32 -39.54
C ALA A 18 4.50 -3.83 -39.26
N ALA A 19 5.31 -4.58 -39.99
CA ALA A 19 5.71 -5.93 -39.65
C ALA A 19 7.09 -5.82 -39.00
N LEU A 20 7.13 -5.77 -37.66
CA LEU A 20 8.24 -6.20 -36.76
C LEU A 20 8.23 -5.39 -35.44
N THR A 21 7.25 -5.64 -34.58
CA THR A 21 7.44 -5.52 -33.12
C THR A 21 6.47 -6.47 -32.40
N GLN A 22 6.72 -7.78 -32.49
CA GLN A 22 6.18 -8.72 -31.49
C GLN A 22 7.16 -8.75 -30.31
N THR A 23 6.84 -8.01 -29.26
CA THR A 23 7.48 -8.19 -27.95
C THR A 23 6.96 -9.49 -27.32
N PRO A 24 7.81 -10.28 -26.62
CA PRO A 24 7.44 -11.62 -26.18
C PRO A 24 6.47 -11.57 -25.00
N ARG A 25 5.17 -11.60 -25.31
CA ARG A 25 4.05 -11.77 -24.35
C ARG A 25 4.03 -13.16 -23.67
N SER A 26 4.98 -14.06 -23.97
CA SER A 26 4.98 -15.44 -23.48
C SER A 26 5.65 -15.63 -22.12
N LYS A 27 6.64 -14.80 -21.74
CA LYS A 27 7.41 -15.02 -20.49
C LYS A 27 6.63 -14.67 -19.22
N GLN A 28 5.72 -13.68 -19.27
CA GLN A 28 4.93 -13.25 -18.11
C GLN A 28 3.78 -14.24 -17.78
N LYS A 29 3.24 -14.94 -18.79
CA LYS A 29 2.29 -16.04 -18.58
C LYS A 29 2.95 -17.26 -17.94
N GLY A 30 4.19 -17.58 -18.34
CA GLY A 30 4.94 -18.72 -17.80
C GLY A 30 5.33 -18.58 -16.32
N LEU A 31 5.60 -17.37 -15.84
CA LEU A 31 5.88 -17.12 -14.42
C LEU A 31 4.63 -17.35 -13.56
N ARG A 32 3.49 -16.77 -13.95
CA ARG A 32 2.20 -16.98 -13.29
C ARG A 32 1.71 -18.43 -13.33
N GLN A 33 2.02 -19.16 -14.40
CA GLN A 33 1.70 -20.59 -14.50
C GLN A 33 2.57 -21.44 -13.57
N ARG A 34 3.86 -21.14 -13.44
CA ARG A 34 4.73 -21.81 -12.46
C ARG A 34 4.30 -21.55 -11.03
N ASP A 35 3.89 -20.32 -10.71
CA ASP A 35 3.40 -19.97 -9.38
C ASP A 35 2.10 -20.71 -9.05
N ALA A 36 1.20 -20.88 -10.05
CA ALA A 36 -0.03 -21.66 -9.90
C ALA A 36 0.22 -23.17 -9.75
N GLU A 37 1.16 -23.75 -10.52
CA GLU A 37 1.55 -25.17 -10.38
C GLU A 37 2.28 -25.45 -9.06
N LEU A 38 3.04 -24.48 -8.54
CA LEU A 38 3.72 -24.60 -7.26
C LEU A 38 2.74 -24.51 -6.09
N LEU A 39 1.70 -23.66 -6.20
CA LEU A 39 0.59 -23.60 -5.24
C LEU A 39 -0.25 -24.88 -5.24
N ASP A 40 -0.54 -25.44 -6.43
CA ASP A 40 -1.31 -26.68 -6.59
C ASP A 40 -0.53 -27.89 -6.04
N ARG A 41 0.78 -27.94 -6.26
CA ARG A 41 1.67 -28.96 -5.69
C ARG A 41 1.74 -28.88 -4.16
N TYR A 42 1.70 -27.69 -3.57
CA TYR A 42 1.72 -27.52 -2.11
C TYR A 42 0.34 -27.77 -1.45
N ASN A 43 -0.76 -27.46 -2.14
CA ASN A 43 -2.12 -27.75 -1.66
C ASN A 43 -2.45 -29.26 -1.59
N GLY A 44 -1.65 -30.12 -2.24
CA GLY A 44 -1.86 -31.57 -2.29
C GLY A 44 -1.05 -32.40 -1.29
N MET A 45 -0.09 -31.82 -0.56
CA MET A 45 0.74 -32.61 0.37
C MET A 45 0.09 -32.73 1.75
N CYS A 46 -0.74 -33.76 1.94
CA CYS A 46 -1.07 -34.24 3.27
C CYS A 46 0.12 -35.06 3.78
N LEU A 47 0.87 -34.57 4.77
CA LEU A 47 1.82 -35.41 5.49
C LEU A 47 1.02 -36.52 6.19
N GLN A 48 1.23 -37.78 5.77
CA GLN A 48 0.60 -38.93 6.41
C GLN A 48 1.02 -38.95 7.88
N GLY A 49 0.05 -38.93 8.80
CA GLY A 49 0.32 -39.06 10.23
C GLY A 49 1.08 -40.35 10.54
N PRO A 50 1.83 -40.41 11.66
CA PRO A 50 2.55 -41.61 12.04
C PRO A 50 1.60 -42.82 12.13
N ASN A 51 2.10 -44.02 11.80
CA ASN A 51 1.32 -45.25 11.92
C ASN A 51 0.78 -45.41 13.35
N GLY A 52 -0.46 -45.89 13.47
CA GLY A 52 -1.05 -46.22 14.77
C GLY A 52 -0.21 -47.25 15.53
N LEU A 53 -0.26 -47.20 16.86
CA LEU A 53 0.46 -48.16 17.70
C LEU A 53 -0.07 -49.59 17.44
N PRO A 54 0.80 -50.61 17.40
CA PRO A 54 0.37 -52.01 17.32
C PRO A 54 -0.62 -52.37 18.45
N GLY A 55 -1.60 -53.22 18.13
CA GLY A 55 -2.52 -53.76 19.14
C GLY A 55 -1.75 -54.49 20.25
N ARG A 56 -2.30 -54.50 21.47
CA ARG A 56 -1.71 -55.25 22.58
C ARG A 56 -1.87 -56.74 22.35
N ASP A 57 -0.83 -57.51 22.65
CA ASP A 57 -0.89 -58.97 22.62
C ASP A 57 -1.98 -59.50 23.56
N GLY A 58 -2.65 -60.57 23.14
CA GLY A 58 -3.67 -61.24 23.95
C GLY A 58 -3.04 -61.93 25.16
N ASN A 59 -3.77 -61.96 26.28
CA ASN A 59 -3.30 -62.66 27.49
C ASN A 59 -3.26 -64.18 27.26
N PRO A 60 -2.25 -64.90 27.78
CA PRO A 60 -2.19 -66.36 27.70
C PRO A 60 -3.44 -67.02 28.29
N GLY A 61 -3.96 -68.04 27.61
CA GLY A 61 -5.08 -68.85 28.12
C GLY A 61 -4.70 -69.60 29.39
N ILE A 62 -5.65 -69.79 30.30
CA ILE A 62 -5.47 -70.57 31.52
C ILE A 62 -5.29 -72.06 31.17
N ASN A 63 -4.43 -72.78 31.90
CA ASN A 63 -4.22 -74.21 31.66
C ASN A 63 -5.49 -75.02 32.01
N GLY A 64 -6.12 -75.62 30.99
CA GLY A 64 -7.29 -76.47 31.13
C GLY A 64 -7.25 -77.72 30.24
N ILE A 65 -7.81 -78.80 30.78
CA ILE A 65 -8.26 -80.10 30.22
C ILE A 65 -8.33 -80.13 28.67
N PRO A 66 -7.87 -81.20 27.95
CA PRO A 66 -7.73 -81.21 26.49
C PRO A 66 -8.99 -80.73 25.77
N GLY A 67 -8.96 -79.46 25.35
CA GLY A 67 -10.06 -78.75 24.72
C GLY A 67 -9.59 -78.16 23.40
N THR A 68 -10.55 -77.95 22.50
CA THR A 68 -10.37 -77.36 21.17
C THR A 68 -9.53 -76.07 21.22
N PRO A 69 -8.70 -75.79 20.20
CA PRO A 69 -7.83 -74.61 20.16
C PRO A 69 -8.56 -73.33 20.56
N GLY A 70 -7.90 -72.50 21.38
CA GLY A 70 -8.43 -71.21 21.80
C GLY A 70 -8.78 -70.32 20.59
N ILE A 71 -9.86 -69.56 20.70
CA ILE A 71 -10.34 -68.68 19.64
C ILE A 71 -9.28 -67.57 19.42
N PRO A 72 -8.88 -67.28 18.16
CA PRO A 72 -7.99 -66.15 17.88
C PRO A 72 -8.50 -64.84 18.47
N GLY A 73 -7.59 -64.01 18.98
CA GLY A 73 -7.92 -62.70 19.53
C GLY A 73 -8.57 -61.78 18.48
N HIS A 74 -9.45 -60.90 18.92
CA HIS A 74 -10.07 -59.91 18.05
C HIS A 74 -9.08 -58.83 17.63
N ASP A 75 -9.16 -58.39 16.38
CA ASP A 75 -8.35 -57.27 15.87
C ASP A 75 -8.58 -56.01 16.71
N GLY A 76 -7.49 -55.25 16.93
CA GLY A 76 -7.56 -53.97 17.63
C GLY A 76 -8.42 -52.95 16.89
N LEU A 77 -8.98 -51.98 17.62
CA LEU A 77 -9.75 -50.88 17.03
C LEU A 77 -8.87 -50.06 16.07
N LYS A 78 -9.42 -49.76 14.90
CA LYS A 78 -8.76 -48.88 13.93
C LYS A 78 -8.57 -47.49 14.53
N GLY A 79 -7.35 -46.96 14.45
CA GLY A 79 -7.04 -45.60 14.92
C GLY A 79 -7.87 -44.52 14.22
N GLU A 80 -8.09 -43.40 14.91
CA GLU A 80 -8.84 -42.26 14.37
C GLU A 80 -8.14 -41.68 13.14
N LYS A 81 -8.94 -41.19 12.19
CA LYS A 81 -8.42 -40.51 10.99
C LYS A 81 -7.83 -39.16 11.42
N GLY A 82 -6.55 -38.95 11.16
CA GLY A 82 -5.91 -37.65 11.43
C GLY A 82 -6.62 -36.49 10.72
N GLU A 83 -6.83 -35.39 11.43
CA GLU A 83 -7.42 -34.18 10.86
C GLU A 83 -6.40 -33.45 9.99
N CYS A 84 -6.85 -32.99 8.82
CA CYS A 84 -6.01 -32.19 7.93
C CYS A 84 -5.97 -30.75 8.46
N MET A 85 -4.81 -30.32 8.96
CA MET A 85 -4.59 -28.93 9.33
C MET A 85 -4.48 -28.11 8.04
N ARG A 86 -5.59 -27.51 7.62
CA ARG A 86 -5.58 -26.50 6.56
C ARG A 86 -5.05 -25.21 7.17
N GLU A 87 -3.73 -25.00 7.10
CA GLU A 87 -3.20 -23.66 7.30
C GLU A 87 -3.87 -22.75 6.28
N ARG A 88 -4.71 -21.82 6.75
CA ARG A 88 -5.17 -20.70 5.93
C ARG A 88 -3.92 -19.87 5.70
N MET A 89 -3.22 -20.06 4.58
CA MET A 89 -2.26 -19.07 4.10
C MET A 89 -3.05 -17.78 3.92
N GLU A 90 -3.01 -16.92 4.94
CA GLU A 90 -3.46 -15.54 4.84
C GLU A 90 -2.69 -14.95 3.65
N GLU A 91 -3.40 -14.44 2.65
CA GLU A 91 -2.78 -13.92 1.42
C GLU A 91 -1.63 -13.00 1.81
N SER A 92 -0.40 -13.45 1.52
CA SER A 92 0.84 -12.73 1.85
C SER A 92 0.63 -11.25 1.55
N TRP A 93 0.68 -10.41 2.59
CA TRP A 93 0.44 -8.98 2.45
C TRP A 93 1.55 -8.39 1.59
N MET A 94 1.33 -8.37 0.28
CA MET A 94 2.26 -7.72 -0.64
C MET A 94 2.24 -6.21 -0.37
N PRO A 95 3.41 -5.58 -0.12
CA PRO A 95 3.48 -4.14 0.08
C PRO A 95 2.92 -3.41 -1.15
N ASN A 96 1.94 -2.53 -0.92
CA ASN A 96 1.45 -1.62 -1.94
C ASN A 96 1.80 -0.19 -1.48
N PHE A 97 2.76 0.43 -2.15
CA PHE A 97 3.19 1.79 -1.84
C PHE A 97 3.52 2.58 -3.11
N LYS A 98 3.43 3.90 -3.03
CA LYS A 98 3.78 4.82 -4.10
C LYS A 98 4.46 6.05 -3.52
N GLN A 99 5.48 6.55 -4.22
CA GLN A 99 6.07 7.85 -3.94
C GLN A 99 5.90 8.76 -5.16
N CYS A 100 5.24 9.89 -4.98
CA CYS A 100 5.30 11.02 -5.90
C CYS A 100 6.33 12.03 -5.39
N ALA A 101 7.15 12.57 -6.30
CA ALA A 101 8.20 13.50 -5.95
C ALA A 101 8.23 14.68 -6.91
N TRP A 102 8.53 15.86 -6.38
CA TRP A 102 8.64 17.11 -7.12
C TRP A 102 9.97 17.76 -6.79
N ASN A 103 10.60 18.33 -7.81
CA ASN A 103 11.85 19.08 -7.73
C ASN A 103 11.68 20.47 -7.10
N SER A 104 10.51 21.09 -7.24
CA SER A 104 10.14 22.35 -6.58
C SER A 104 8.62 22.51 -6.59
N LEU A 105 8.00 22.67 -5.42
CA LEU A 105 6.57 23.00 -5.28
C LEU A 105 6.34 24.49 -5.00
N ASN A 106 7.31 25.33 -5.35
CA ASN A 106 7.34 26.75 -5.03
C ASN A 106 6.41 27.60 -5.93
N TYR A 107 5.12 27.33 -5.87
CA TYR A 107 4.09 28.00 -6.68
C TYR A 107 3.43 29.19 -5.97
N GLY A 108 3.89 29.54 -4.76
CA GLY A 108 3.30 30.64 -3.99
C GLY A 108 1.86 30.37 -3.54
N ILE A 109 1.53 29.09 -3.28
CA ILE A 109 0.19 28.69 -2.85
C ILE A 109 0.08 28.89 -1.34
N ASP A 110 -0.58 29.97 -0.96
CA ASP A 110 -0.90 30.27 0.45
C ASP A 110 -2.13 29.51 0.94
N LEU A 111 -3.09 29.23 0.04
CA LEU A 111 -4.34 28.54 0.32
C LEU A 111 -4.72 27.70 -0.90
N GLY A 112 -5.10 26.43 -0.67
CA GLY A 112 -5.55 25.52 -1.72
C GLY A 112 -4.66 24.28 -1.90
N LYS A 113 -4.91 23.56 -3.00
CA LYS A 113 -4.23 22.29 -3.32
C LYS A 113 -2.80 22.57 -3.75
N VAL A 114 -1.83 21.99 -3.06
CA VAL A 114 -0.40 22.15 -3.39
C VAL A 114 0.05 21.10 -4.39
N ALA A 115 -0.28 19.83 -4.12
CA ALA A 115 0.15 18.70 -4.92
C ALA A 115 -0.80 17.51 -4.74
N GLU A 116 -0.81 16.62 -5.73
CA GLU A 116 -1.69 15.46 -5.80
C GLU A 116 -0.93 14.24 -6.34
N CYS A 117 -1.21 13.08 -5.77
CA CYS A 117 -0.62 11.80 -6.12
C CYS A 117 -1.73 10.75 -6.14
N THR A 118 -2.20 10.37 -7.33
CA THR A 118 -3.19 9.30 -7.48
C THR A 118 -2.57 7.95 -7.11
N PHE A 119 -3.25 7.18 -6.27
CA PHE A 119 -2.83 5.88 -5.77
C PHE A 119 -3.90 4.81 -6.05
N THR A 120 -3.48 3.60 -6.42
CA THR A 120 -4.40 2.48 -6.58
C THR A 120 -4.44 1.67 -5.28
N LYS A 121 -5.50 1.87 -4.50
CA LYS A 121 -5.77 1.10 -3.29
C LYS A 121 -6.35 -0.27 -3.67
N MET A 122 -5.72 -1.35 -3.22
CA MET A 122 -6.03 -2.71 -3.66
C MET A 122 -7.12 -3.36 -2.80
N ARG A 123 -7.19 -3.04 -1.51
CA ARG A 123 -8.07 -3.71 -0.54
C ARG A 123 -9.01 -2.70 0.10
N SER A 124 -10.27 -3.09 0.33
CA SER A 124 -11.27 -2.23 0.97
C SER A 124 -11.11 -2.24 2.50
N TYR A 125 -10.61 -3.34 3.07
CA TYR A 125 -10.33 -3.47 4.50
C TYR A 125 -8.84 -3.24 4.77
N SER A 126 -8.39 -2.01 4.54
CA SER A 126 -7.01 -1.58 4.77
C SER A 126 -6.97 -0.09 4.99
N ALA A 127 -5.91 0.42 5.58
CA ALA A 127 -5.70 1.85 5.81
C ALA A 127 -4.66 2.41 4.82
N LEU A 128 -4.69 3.72 4.57
CA LEU A 128 -3.63 4.42 3.83
C LEU A 128 -2.80 5.23 4.82
N ARG A 129 -1.53 4.90 4.96
CA ARG A 129 -0.54 5.76 5.62
C ARG A 129 0.00 6.74 4.59
N VAL A 130 -0.06 8.02 4.90
CA VAL A 130 0.43 9.09 4.03
C VAL A 130 1.47 9.91 4.75
N LEU A 131 2.49 10.34 4.00
CA LEU A 131 3.55 11.23 4.45
C LEU A 131 3.82 12.24 3.36
N PHE A 132 3.64 13.51 3.67
CA PHE A 132 4.26 14.61 2.94
C PHE A 132 5.60 14.93 3.61
N SER A 133 6.66 15.09 2.83
CA SER A 133 7.95 15.60 3.29
C SER A 133 8.41 16.70 2.34
N GLY A 134 8.62 17.90 2.87
CA GLY A 134 9.04 19.06 2.08
C GLY A 134 9.27 20.30 2.94
N SER A 135 9.89 21.32 2.34
CA SER A 135 10.10 22.61 3.02
C SER A 135 8.76 23.30 3.28
N LEU A 136 8.44 23.59 4.53
CA LEU A 136 7.30 24.41 4.91
C LEU A 136 7.80 25.73 5.50
N ARG A 137 7.06 26.80 5.28
CA ARG A 137 7.31 28.10 5.88
C ARG A 137 6.00 28.83 6.10
N LEU A 138 5.86 29.42 7.28
CA LEU A 138 4.87 30.45 7.58
C LEU A 138 5.60 31.75 7.90
N LYS A 139 5.12 32.88 7.38
CA LYS A 139 5.64 34.22 7.66
C LYS A 139 4.48 35.17 7.96
N CYS A 140 4.62 35.96 9.01
CA CYS A 140 3.65 36.99 9.35
C CYS A 140 4.30 38.10 10.19
N LYS A 141 3.63 39.26 10.25
CA LYS A 141 4.04 40.42 11.06
C LYS A 141 3.45 40.39 12.46
N THR A 142 2.27 39.83 12.61
CA THR A 142 1.57 39.56 13.86
C THR A 142 1.41 38.05 14.02
N ALA A 143 1.03 37.59 15.21
CA ALA A 143 0.70 36.19 15.43
C ALA A 143 -0.25 35.64 14.35
N CYS A 144 0.12 34.50 13.76
CA CYS A 144 -0.61 33.88 12.67
C CYS A 144 -0.54 32.36 12.73
N CYS A 145 -1.42 31.71 11.99
CA CYS A 145 -1.46 30.27 11.89
C CYS A 145 -1.84 29.82 10.48
N GLN A 146 -1.21 28.73 10.02
CA GLN A 146 -1.58 28.05 8.79
C GLN A 146 -1.49 26.53 8.98
N ARG A 147 -2.34 25.82 8.25
CA ARG A 147 -2.57 24.39 8.37
C ARG A 147 -2.24 23.70 7.05
N TRP A 148 -1.46 22.63 7.08
CA TRP A 148 -1.23 21.73 5.96
C TRP A 148 -1.92 20.41 6.22
N TYR A 149 -2.72 19.90 5.28
CA TYR A 149 -3.54 18.72 5.53
C TYR A 149 -3.72 17.86 4.28
N PHE A 150 -4.08 16.59 4.50
CA PHE A 150 -4.37 15.64 3.43
C PHE A 150 -5.86 15.53 3.14
N THR A 151 -6.16 15.33 1.85
CA THR A 151 -7.47 14.90 1.38
C THR A 151 -7.34 13.63 0.55
N PHE A 152 -8.40 12.83 0.56
CA PHE A 152 -8.58 11.62 -0.23
C PHE A 152 -9.84 11.82 -1.09
N ASN A 153 -9.68 11.86 -2.42
CA ASN A 153 -10.76 12.17 -3.36
C ASN A 153 -11.45 13.52 -3.05
N GLY A 154 -10.67 14.51 -2.59
CA GLY A 154 -11.16 15.84 -2.24
C GLY A 154 -11.82 15.97 -0.86
N ALA A 155 -11.95 14.88 -0.10
CA ALA A 155 -12.47 14.90 1.27
C ALA A 155 -11.35 14.72 2.30
N GLU A 156 -11.43 15.40 3.44
CA GLU A 156 -10.51 15.17 4.54
C GLU A 156 -10.71 13.79 5.17
N CYS A 157 -9.68 13.28 5.83
CA CYS A 157 -9.80 12.02 6.55
C CYS A 157 -10.78 12.14 7.72
N THR A 158 -11.74 11.21 7.81
CA THR A 158 -12.72 11.17 8.91
C THR A 158 -12.39 10.13 9.98
N GLY A 159 -11.48 9.19 9.71
CA GLY A 159 -11.18 8.08 10.60
C GLY A 159 -9.68 7.80 10.66
N PRO A 160 -9.02 7.95 11.83
CA PRO A 160 -9.58 8.37 13.13
C PRO A 160 -9.85 9.88 13.23
N LEU A 161 -9.03 10.72 12.59
CA LEU A 161 -9.10 12.19 12.59
C LEU A 161 -8.48 12.73 11.29
N PRO A 162 -8.69 14.02 10.96
CA PRO A 162 -7.97 14.68 9.88
C PRO A 162 -6.46 14.56 10.04
N ILE A 163 -5.76 14.38 8.91
CA ILE A 163 -4.30 14.28 8.89
C ILE A 163 -3.76 15.66 8.55
N GLU A 164 -3.16 16.32 9.53
CA GLU A 164 -2.70 17.69 9.38
C GLU A 164 -1.45 18.02 10.22
N ALA A 165 -0.77 19.08 9.79
CA ALA A 165 0.25 19.77 10.56
C ALA A 165 -0.12 21.25 10.62
N ILE A 166 -0.14 21.78 11.83
CA ILE A 166 -0.47 23.17 12.10
C ILE A 166 0.82 23.90 12.48
N ILE A 167 1.11 25.00 11.81
CA ILE A 167 2.21 25.89 12.16
C ILE A 167 1.60 27.16 12.72
N TYR A 168 1.88 27.39 14.01
CA TYR A 168 1.67 28.66 14.66
C TYR A 168 2.97 29.45 14.65
N LEU A 169 2.87 30.75 14.34
CA LEU A 169 4.00 31.65 14.41
C LEU A 169 3.57 32.91 15.15
N ASP A 170 4.20 33.18 16.28
CA ASP A 170 4.12 34.50 16.90
C ASP A 170 5.06 35.48 16.18
N GLN A 171 4.77 36.77 16.29
CA GLN A 171 5.59 37.82 15.70
C GLN A 171 7.06 37.72 16.16
N GLY A 172 7.99 38.09 15.27
CA GLY A 172 9.40 38.18 15.63
C GLY A 172 9.68 39.34 16.60
N SER A 173 10.92 39.82 16.68
CA SER A 173 11.20 40.94 17.58
C SER A 173 10.45 42.20 17.13
N LEU A 174 9.53 42.65 18.00
CA LEU A 174 8.80 43.91 17.89
C LEU A 174 9.74 45.11 17.82
N GLU A 175 10.82 45.07 18.60
CA GLU A 175 11.83 46.14 18.69
C GLU A 175 12.56 46.35 17.36
N PHE A 176 12.75 45.27 16.59
CA PHE A 176 13.48 45.29 15.32
C PHE A 176 12.58 45.15 14.08
N ASN A 177 11.24 45.16 14.24
CA ASN A 177 10.27 44.94 13.15
C ASN A 177 10.64 43.74 12.25
N SER A 178 11.08 42.66 12.87
CA SER A 178 11.60 41.48 12.18
C SER A 178 10.55 40.39 12.11
N THR A 179 10.50 39.68 10.97
CA THR A 179 9.63 38.51 10.79
C THR A 179 10.47 37.25 10.72
N ILE A 180 10.03 36.18 11.39
CA ILE A 180 10.66 34.86 11.23
C ILE A 180 10.37 34.36 9.82
N ASN A 181 11.42 34.01 9.07
CA ASN A 181 11.33 33.55 7.69
C ASN A 181 12.19 32.28 7.49
N ILE A 182 11.83 31.22 8.20
CA ILE A 182 12.58 29.96 8.19
C ILE A 182 11.86 28.96 7.29
N HIS A 183 12.51 28.58 6.20
CA HIS A 183 12.12 27.44 5.37
C HIS A 183 12.72 26.17 5.97
N ARG A 184 11.89 25.28 6.51
CA ARG A 184 12.35 24.06 7.17
C ARG A 184 11.66 22.86 6.57
N THR A 185 12.42 21.80 6.30
CA THR A 185 11.84 20.51 5.95
C THR A 185 10.98 20.02 7.12
N SER A 186 9.69 19.84 6.85
CA SER A 186 8.70 19.35 7.78
C SER A 186 7.94 18.18 7.17
N SER A 187 7.28 17.41 8.03
CA SER A 187 6.40 16.34 7.62
C SER A 187 4.95 16.65 7.96
N VAL A 188 4.04 16.18 7.12
CA VAL A 188 2.63 16.00 7.46
C VAL A 188 2.37 14.52 7.28
N GLU A 189 1.92 13.82 8.31
CA GLU A 189 1.78 12.37 8.23
C GLU A 189 0.62 11.87 9.06
N GLY A 190 0.08 10.73 8.67
CA GLY A 190 -0.99 10.07 9.41
C GLY A 190 -1.50 8.83 8.69
N LEU A 191 -2.48 8.19 9.33
CA LEU A 191 -3.17 7.01 8.84
C LEU A 191 -4.64 7.35 8.60
N CYS A 192 -5.16 7.01 7.43
CA CYS A 192 -6.57 7.20 7.11
C CYS A 192 -7.28 5.88 6.83
N GLU A 193 -8.43 5.71 7.47
CA GLU A 193 -9.31 4.56 7.34
C GLU A 193 -10.61 4.90 6.61
N GLY A 194 -11.34 3.87 6.16
CA GLY A 194 -12.67 4.04 5.55
C GLY A 194 -12.64 4.40 4.06
N ILE A 195 -11.45 4.41 3.44
CA ILE A 195 -11.27 4.64 2.00
C ILE A 195 -11.54 3.33 1.25
N SER A 196 -12.44 3.35 0.26
CA SER A 196 -12.73 2.18 -0.58
C SER A 196 -11.56 1.80 -1.49
N ALA A 197 -11.44 0.52 -1.84
CA ALA A 197 -10.52 0.09 -2.90
C ALA A 197 -10.82 0.80 -4.23
N GLY A 198 -9.79 1.02 -5.04
CA GLY A 198 -9.87 1.72 -6.32
C GLY A 198 -8.81 2.82 -6.47
N LEU A 199 -9.03 3.72 -7.43
CA LEU A 199 -8.21 4.91 -7.59
C LEU A 199 -8.56 5.92 -6.49
N VAL A 200 -7.53 6.42 -5.82
CA VAL A 200 -7.65 7.40 -4.74
C VAL A 200 -6.72 8.56 -5.06
N ASP A 201 -7.28 9.76 -5.19
CA ASP A 201 -6.50 10.99 -5.34
C ASP A 201 -6.10 11.50 -3.97
N VAL A 202 -4.83 11.31 -3.62
CA VAL A 202 -4.24 11.78 -2.36
C VAL A 202 -3.58 13.12 -2.62
N ALA A 203 -4.08 14.18 -1.98
CA ALA A 203 -3.59 15.52 -2.18
C ALA A 203 -3.22 16.20 -0.86
N VAL A 204 -2.19 17.04 -0.89
CA VAL A 204 -1.79 17.90 0.22
C VAL A 204 -2.25 19.33 -0.07
N TRP A 205 -2.83 19.96 0.94
CA TRP A 205 -3.47 21.28 0.87
C TRP A 205 -2.88 22.22 1.91
N VAL A 206 -3.00 23.52 1.66
CA VAL A 206 -2.82 24.58 2.65
C VAL A 206 -4.18 25.21 2.96
N GLY A 207 -4.48 25.38 4.24
CA GLY A 207 -5.72 25.96 4.75
C GLY A 207 -5.48 26.88 5.93
N THR A 208 -6.56 27.51 6.39
CA THR A 208 -6.54 28.39 7.56
C THR A 208 -6.73 27.58 8.85
N CYS A 209 -6.23 28.12 9.96
CA CYS A 209 -6.57 27.64 11.29
C CYS A 209 -7.87 28.28 11.78
N SER A 210 -8.58 27.61 12.69
CA SER A 210 -9.69 28.21 13.42
C SER A 210 -9.18 29.33 14.33
N ASP A 211 -9.88 30.46 14.32
CA ASP A 211 -9.67 31.60 15.24
C ASP A 211 -8.27 32.25 15.21
N TYR A 212 -7.52 32.11 14.11
CA TYR A 212 -6.21 32.75 13.95
C TYR A 212 -6.08 33.50 12.62
N PRO A 213 -5.38 34.67 12.60
CA PRO A 213 -5.03 35.35 11.36
C PRO A 213 -4.18 34.45 10.46
N LYS A 214 -4.43 34.52 9.15
CA LYS A 214 -3.61 33.85 8.15
C LYS A 214 -2.26 34.54 7.96
N GLY A 215 -1.23 33.76 7.69
CA GLY A 215 0.08 34.25 7.25
C GLY A 215 0.34 34.06 5.76
N ASP A 216 1.57 34.37 5.36
CA ASP A 216 2.18 34.07 4.06
C ASP A 216 2.83 32.69 4.15
N ALA A 217 2.26 31.70 3.47
CA ALA A 217 2.60 30.30 3.59
C ALA A 217 3.31 29.81 2.33
N SER A 218 4.35 29.00 2.49
CA SER A 218 5.11 28.47 1.35
C SER A 218 5.40 27.00 1.55
N THR A 219 5.34 26.26 0.45
CA THR A 219 5.60 24.83 0.39
C THR A 219 6.65 24.54 -0.69
N GLY A 220 7.65 23.73 -0.36
CA GLY A 220 8.67 23.25 -1.30
C GLY A 220 9.68 24.29 -1.80
N TRP A 221 9.92 25.39 -1.08
CA TRP A 221 10.89 26.42 -1.49
C TRP A 221 12.30 25.85 -1.70
N ASN A 222 12.81 25.95 -2.94
CA ASN A 222 14.15 25.52 -3.36
C ASN A 222 14.55 24.13 -2.83
N SER A 223 13.58 23.22 -2.76
CA SER A 223 13.74 21.91 -2.16
C SER A 223 12.85 20.90 -2.86
N VAL A 224 13.25 19.64 -2.77
CA VAL A 224 12.40 18.53 -3.20
C VAL A 224 11.26 18.32 -2.22
N SER A 225 10.10 17.94 -2.73
CA SER A 225 8.95 17.54 -1.93
C SER A 225 8.47 16.16 -2.36
N ARG A 226 7.93 15.38 -1.42
CA ARG A 226 7.46 14.02 -1.67
C ARG A 226 6.14 13.77 -0.97
N ILE A 227 5.27 13.01 -1.61
CA ILE A 227 4.14 12.33 -0.99
C ILE A 227 4.43 10.83 -1.08
N VAL A 228 4.49 10.15 0.06
CA VAL A 228 4.60 8.70 0.17
C VAL A 228 3.26 8.17 0.66
N ILE A 229 2.73 7.16 -0.02
CA ILE A 229 1.44 6.52 0.27
C ILE A 229 1.71 5.04 0.43
N GLU A 230 1.32 4.46 1.56
CA GLU A 230 1.48 3.05 1.88
C GLU A 230 0.11 2.47 2.26
N GLU A 231 -0.27 1.37 1.64
CA GLU A 231 -1.45 0.61 2.05
C GLU A 231 -1.04 -0.38 3.15
N LEU A 232 -1.73 -0.31 4.29
CA LEU A 232 -1.46 -1.13 5.47
C LEU A 232 -2.66 -2.02 5.82
N PRO A 233 -2.42 -3.26 6.31
CA PRO A 233 -3.50 -4.08 6.84
C PRO A 233 -4.10 -3.40 8.09
N LYS A 234 -5.37 -3.71 8.35
CA LYS A 234 -6.03 -3.36 9.61
C LYS A 234 -5.95 -4.53 10.58
#